data_AF-U2JC37-F1
#
_entry.id   AF-U2JC37-F1
#
_cell.length_a   1.000
_cell.length_b   1.000
_cell.length_c   1.000
_cell.angle_alpha   90.00
_cell.angle_beta   90.00
_cell.angle_gamma   90.00
#
_symmetry.space_group_name_H-M   'P 1'
#
loop_
_entity.id
_entity.type
_entity.pdbx_description
1 polymer ?
#
loop_
_entity_poly.entity_id
_entity_poly.type
_entity_poly.pdbx_seq_one_letter_code
_entity_poly.pdbx_strand_id
1 'polypeptide(L)'
;DSLDKNVEVERKGLGTPATRAGIIENLIYKGFIERDKKNLIATPKGKSLIEIVADNFKSSEMTAQWEMELSDIAQGKSSKKEFLEGIEAEIKDTITKYKEV
;
A
#
# COMPACT_ATOMS: atom_id res chain seq x y z
N ASP A 1 29.71 -9.63 9.17
CA ASP A 1 28.43 -9.06 9.62
C ASP A 1 27.29 -9.44 8.71
N SER A 2 26.52 -10.40 9.21
CA SER A 2 25.32 -10.95 8.60
C SER A 2 24.20 -9.89 8.64
N LEU A 3 23.98 -9.23 7.50
CA LEU A 3 22.73 -8.53 7.25
C LEU A 3 21.61 -9.57 7.20
N ASP A 4 20.84 -9.61 8.29
CA ASP A 4 19.73 -10.51 8.50
C ASP A 4 18.61 -10.19 7.49
N LYS A 5 18.58 -10.95 6.39
CA LYS A 5 17.60 -10.83 5.29
C LYS A 5 16.15 -11.05 5.74
N ASN A 6 15.91 -11.50 6.97
CA ASN A 6 14.57 -11.65 7.51
C ASN A 6 13.96 -10.32 8.00
N VAL A 7 14.78 -9.33 8.34
CA VAL A 7 14.32 -8.06 8.92
C VAL A 7 13.73 -7.12 7.85
N GLU A 8 14.16 -7.22 6.59
CA GLU A 8 13.66 -6.35 5.50
C GLU A 8 12.19 -6.59 5.16
N VAL A 9 11.67 -7.81 5.35
CA VAL A 9 10.25 -8.12 5.04
C VAL A 9 9.32 -7.70 6.19
N GLU A 10 9.82 -7.64 7.41
CA GLU A 10 9.07 -7.12 8.56
C GLU A 10 9.01 -5.59 8.59
N ARG A 11 9.99 -4.87 8.02
CA ARG A 11 10.14 -3.41 8.18
C ARG A 11 9.86 -2.53 6.96
N LYS A 12 9.21 -3.03 5.90
CA LYS A 12 8.83 -2.17 4.75
C LYS A 12 7.61 -1.28 4.98
N GLY A 13 7.08 -1.20 6.20
CA GLY A 13 5.96 -0.30 6.51
C GLY A 13 4.74 -0.56 5.64
N LEU A 14 4.40 -1.83 5.39
CA LEU A 14 3.20 -2.19 4.63
C LEU A 14 2.30 -3.07 5.49
N GLY A 15 1.36 -2.40 6.15
CA GLY A 15 0.43 -3.00 7.10
C GLY A 15 1.12 -3.67 8.29
N THR A 16 0.28 -4.23 9.16
CA THR A 16 0.72 -4.96 10.35
C THR A 16 0.75 -6.47 10.10
N PRO A 17 1.59 -7.27 10.81
CA PRO A 17 1.59 -8.72 10.68
C PRO A 17 0.19 -9.36 10.81
N ALA A 18 -0.64 -8.80 11.70
CA ALA A 18 -2.01 -9.26 11.94
C ALA A 18 -2.96 -9.10 10.73
N THR A 19 -2.69 -8.18 9.81
CA THR A 19 -3.59 -7.84 8.69
C THR A 19 -3.17 -8.46 7.35
N ARG A 20 -1.90 -8.85 7.20
CA ARG A 20 -1.32 -9.34 5.93
C ARG A 20 -2.07 -10.54 5.35
N ALA A 21 -2.36 -11.54 6.18
CA ALA A 21 -3.09 -12.73 5.72
C ALA A 21 -4.48 -12.36 5.17
N GLY A 22 -5.20 -11.47 5.87
CA GLY A 22 -6.52 -11.00 5.43
C GLY A 22 -6.46 -10.22 4.11
N ILE A 23 -5.42 -9.40 3.89
CA ILE A 23 -5.22 -8.68 2.63
C ILE A 23 -4.99 -9.66 1.46
N ILE A 24 -4.15 -10.68 1.65
CA ILE A 24 -3.89 -11.70 0.61
C ILE A 24 -5.18 -12.43 0.24
N GLU A 25 -5.96 -12.88 1.23
CA GLU A 25 -7.25 -13.52 0.97
C GLU A 25 -8.24 -12.60 0.25
N ASN A 26 -8.23 -11.29 0.57
CA ASN A 26 -9.08 -10.33 -0.11
C ASN A 26 -8.69 -10.15 -1.59
N LEU A 27 -7.40 -10.13 -1.91
CA LEU A 27 -6.90 -10.05 -3.28
C LEU A 27 -7.28 -11.29 -4.10
N ILE A 28 -7.24 -12.48 -3.48
CA ILE A 28 -7.71 -13.74 -4.10
C ILE A 28 -9.22 -13.66 -4.34
N TYR A 29 -10.00 -13.31 -3.31
CA TYR A 29 -11.45 -13.21 -3.38
C TYR A 29 -11.92 -12.24 -4.48
N LYS A 30 -11.22 -11.10 -4.64
CA LYS A 30 -11.52 -10.12 -5.71
C LYS A 30 -11.06 -10.56 -7.11
N GLY A 31 -10.31 -11.66 -7.20
CA GLY A 31 -9.78 -12.21 -8.45
C GLY A 31 -8.60 -11.42 -9.04
N PHE A 32 -7.86 -10.68 -8.20
CA PHE A 32 -6.65 -9.97 -8.65
C PHE A 32 -5.40 -10.85 -8.63
N ILE A 33 -5.37 -11.84 -7.74
CA ILE A 33 -4.35 -12.86 -7.67
C ILE A 33 -4.99 -14.24 -7.55
N GLU A 34 -4.26 -15.30 -7.89
CA GLU A 34 -4.68 -16.68 -7.76
C GLU A 34 -3.58 -17.54 -7.12
N ARG A 35 -3.98 -18.66 -6.50
CA ARG A 35 -3.06 -19.64 -5.92
C ARG A 35 -2.72 -20.71 -6.96
N ASP A 36 -1.46 -20.77 -7.36
CA ASP A 36 -0.91 -21.90 -8.13
C ASP A 36 0.03 -22.71 -7.24
N LYS A 37 -0.51 -23.78 -6.66
CA LYS A 37 0.18 -24.61 -5.65
C LYS A 37 0.66 -23.76 -4.47
N LYS A 38 1.98 -23.52 -4.39
CA LYS A 38 2.63 -22.71 -3.35
C LYS A 38 2.93 -21.28 -3.79
N ASN A 39 2.57 -20.92 -5.03
CA ASN A 39 2.81 -19.62 -5.62
C ASN A 39 1.53 -18.77 -5.60
N LEU A 40 1.71 -17.45 -5.55
CA LEU A 40 0.68 -16.46 -5.81
C LEU A 40 0.97 -15.79 -7.15
N ILE A 41 0.02 -15.84 -8.07
CA ILE A 41 0.19 -15.32 -9.44
C ILE A 41 -0.82 -14.20 -9.67
N ALA A 42 -0.37 -13.09 -10.24
CA ALA A 42 -1.26 -11.99 -10.62
C ALA A 42 -2.08 -12.36 -11.86
N THR A 43 -3.41 -12.21 -11.76
CA THR A 43 -4.33 -12.46 -12.88
C THR A 43 -4.24 -11.34 -13.92
N PRO A 44 -4.75 -11.54 -15.16
CA PRO A 44 -4.87 -10.44 -16.13
C PRO A 44 -5.65 -9.24 -15.57
N LYS A 45 -6.70 -9.49 -14.77
CA LYS A 45 -7.46 -8.44 -14.07
C LYS A 45 -6.60 -7.68 -13.07
N GLY A 46 -5.78 -8.38 -12.28
CA GLY A 46 -4.86 -7.77 -11.33
C GLY A 46 -3.80 -6.89 -12.00
N LYS A 47 -3.21 -7.38 -13.11
CA LYS A 47 -2.24 -6.61 -13.90
C LYS A 47 -2.87 -5.34 -14.50
N SER A 48 -4.06 -5.47 -15.09
CA SER A 48 -4.80 -4.33 -15.65
C SER A 48 -5.09 -3.26 -14.58
N LEU A 49 -5.45 -3.66 -13.36
CA LEU A 49 -5.64 -2.72 -12.26
C LEU A 49 -4.37 -1.95 -11.93
N ILE A 50 -3.22 -2.63 -11.87
CA ILE A 50 -1.92 -2.01 -11.59
C ILE A 50 -1.55 -0.97 -12.67
N GLU A 51 -1.92 -1.21 -13.93
CA GLU A 51 -1.71 -0.26 -15.03
C GLU A 51 -2.58 0.99 -14.91
N ILE A 52 -3.81 0.86 -14.41
CA ILE A 52 -4.77 1.97 -14.28
C ILE A 52 -4.48 2.83 -13.05
N VAL A 53 -4.08 2.22 -11.93
CA VAL A 53 -3.84 2.94 -10.67
C VAL A 53 -2.60 3.85 -10.79
N ALA A 54 -2.73 5.07 -10.28
CA ALA A 54 -1.66 6.07 -10.27
C ALA A 54 -0.42 5.57 -9.52
N ASP A 55 0.77 5.94 -10.02
CA ASP A 55 2.07 5.45 -9.54
C ASP A 55 2.31 5.67 -8.04
N ASN A 56 1.89 6.82 -7.53
CA ASN A 56 1.95 7.14 -6.11
C ASN A 56 1.12 6.14 -5.27
N PHE A 57 -0.11 5.84 -5.66
CA PHE A 57 -1.02 4.97 -4.89
C PHE A 57 -0.71 3.47 -4.96
N LYS A 58 0.10 3.02 -5.93
CA LYS A 58 0.61 1.64 -5.97
C LYS A 58 2.04 1.50 -5.41
N SER A 59 2.63 2.59 -4.92
CA SER A 59 3.98 2.59 -4.35
C SER A 59 3.99 2.05 -2.91
N SER A 60 4.85 1.05 -2.66
CA SER A 60 5.11 0.59 -1.29
C SER A 60 5.82 1.64 -0.43
N GLU A 61 6.59 2.54 -1.05
CA GLU A 61 7.29 3.61 -0.35
C GLU A 61 6.30 4.62 0.25
N MET A 62 5.26 4.99 -0.50
CA MET A 62 4.23 5.89 0.02
C MET A 62 3.47 5.28 1.20
N THR A 63 3.19 3.96 1.14
CA THR A 63 2.59 3.26 2.29
C THR A 63 3.51 3.31 3.51
N ALA A 64 4.81 3.10 3.33
CA ALA A 64 5.79 3.16 4.41
C ALA A 64 5.87 4.55 5.05
N GLN A 65 5.82 5.60 4.23
CA GLN A 65 5.80 6.99 4.70
C GLN A 65 4.56 7.26 5.55
N TRP A 66 3.38 6.85 5.08
CA TRP A 66 2.14 7.03 5.84
C TRP A 66 2.15 6.22 7.15
N GLU A 67 2.66 5.00 7.17
CA GLU A 67 2.79 4.21 8.40
C GLU A 67 3.75 4.88 9.41
N MET A 68 4.83 5.53 8.93
CA MET A 68 5.71 6.33 9.79
C MET A 68 4.98 7.53 10.37
N GLU A 69 4.25 8.27 9.55
CA GLU A 69 3.50 9.45 9.99
C GLU A 69 2.36 9.09 10.96
N LEU A 70 1.66 7.98 10.72
CA LEU A 70 0.70 7.40 11.66
C LEU A 70 1.34 7.07 13.02
N SER A 71 2.57 6.56 13.02
CA SER A 71 3.33 6.30 14.25
C SER A 71 3.66 7.58 14.99
N ASP A 72 4.07 8.64 14.29
CA ASP A 72 4.35 9.95 14.87
C ASP A 72 3.09 10.61 15.42
N ILE A 73 1.94 10.48 14.74
CA ILE A 73 0.64 10.92 15.24
C ILE A 73 0.28 10.17 16.54
N ALA A 74 0.46 8.85 16.58
CA ALA A 74 0.19 8.07 17.80
C ALA A 74 1.08 8.48 18.99
N GLN A 75 2.28 8.99 18.72
CA GLN A 75 3.21 9.52 19.71
C GLN A 75 2.98 11.01 20.02
N GLY A 76 2.02 11.67 19.35
CA GLY A 76 1.73 13.10 19.51
C GLY A 76 2.75 14.04 18.87
N LYS A 77 3.57 13.55 17.93
CA LYS A 77 4.63 14.31 17.24
C LYS A 77 4.17 14.99 15.95
N SER A 78 3.09 14.49 15.34
CA SER A 78 2.50 15.03 14.11
C SER A 78 1.00 15.26 14.26
N SER A 79 0.45 16.17 13.47
CA SER A 79 -0.97 16.51 13.48
C SER A 79 -1.78 15.54 12.63
N LYS A 80 -2.73 14.84 13.25
CA LYS A 80 -3.73 14.03 12.53
C LYS A 80 -4.48 14.84 11.47
N LYS A 81 -4.75 16.12 11.75
CA LYS A 81 -5.50 16.99 10.84
C LYS A 81 -4.69 17.25 9.57
N GLU A 82 -3.43 17.64 9.72
CA GLU A 82 -2.56 17.97 8.58
C GLU A 82 -2.31 16.75 7.69
N PHE A 83 -2.11 15.58 8.31
CA PHE A 83 -1.97 14.31 7.58
C PHE A 83 -3.19 14.01 6.69
N LEU A 84 -4.40 14.13 7.25
CA LEU A 84 -5.64 13.90 6.50
C LEU A 84 -5.86 14.94 5.40
N GLU A 85 -5.56 16.21 5.67
CA GLU A 85 -5.64 17.30 4.67
C GLU A 85 -4.68 17.06 3.50
N GLY A 86 -3.47 16.55 3.78
CA GLY A 86 -2.50 16.14 2.75
C GLY A 86 -3.01 15.01 1.87
N ILE A 87 -3.56 13.95 2.46
CA ILE A 87 -4.16 12.83 1.73
C ILE A 87 -5.32 13.31 0.84
N GLU A 88 -6.20 14.16 1.37
CA GLU A 88 -7.32 14.70 0.60
C GLU A 88 -6.86 15.54 -0.60
N ALA A 89 -5.82 16.34 -0.43
CA ALA A 89 -5.24 17.13 -1.52
C ALA A 89 -4.67 16.21 -2.60
N GLU A 90 -3.89 15.19 -2.24
CA GLU A 90 -3.30 14.24 -3.18
C GLU A 90 -4.37 13.45 -3.97
N ILE A 91 -5.46 13.04 -3.30
CA ILE A 91 -6.59 12.38 -3.96
C ILE A 91 -7.25 13.34 -4.96
N LYS A 92 -7.51 14.60 -4.58
CA LYS A 92 -8.13 15.60 -5.47
C LYS A 92 -7.26 15.87 -6.70
N ASP A 93 -5.96 16.01 -6.51
CA ASP A 93 -4.99 16.21 -7.59
C ASP A 93 -4.97 15.01 -8.54
N THR A 94 -4.97 13.80 -7.98
CA THR A 94 -4.98 12.57 -8.80
C THR A 94 -6.28 12.46 -9.61
N ILE A 95 -7.43 12.70 -9.00
CA ILE A 95 -8.73 12.67 -9.71
C ILE A 95 -8.75 13.71 -10.84
N THR A 96 -8.21 14.90 -10.61
CA THR A 96 -8.17 15.96 -11.62
C THR A 96 -7.33 15.53 -12.81
N LYS A 97 -6.11 15.01 -12.58
CA LYS A 97 -5.24 14.48 -13.64
C LYS A 97 -5.92 13.39 -14.48
N TYR A 98 -6.67 12.50 -13.85
CA TYR A 98 -7.36 11.40 -14.55
C TYR A 98 -8.66 11.82 -15.26
N LYS A 99 -9.23 12.98 -14.94
CA LYS A 99 -10.39 13.54 -15.66
C LYS A 99 -10.01 14.29 -16.93
N GLU A 100 -8.77 14.75 -17.02
CA GLU A 100 -8.24 15.49 -18.17
C GLU A 100 -7.66 14.58 -19.26
N VAL A 101 -7.52 13.29 -18.97
CA VAL A 101 -7.12 12.22 -19.90
C VAL A 101 -8.36 11.55 -20.49
#